data_AF-A0A0F6H5S0-F1
#
_entry.id   AF-A0A0F6H5S0-F1
#
_cell.length_a   1.000
_cell.length_b   1.000
_cell.length_c   1.000
_cell.angle_alpha   90.00
_cell.angle_beta   90.00
_cell.angle_gamma   90.00
#
_symmetry.space_group_name_H-M   'P 1'
#
loop_
_entity.id
_entity.type
_entity.pdbx_description
1 polymer ?
#
loop_
_entity_poly.entity_id
_entity_poly.type
_entity_poly.pdbx_seq_one_letter_code
_entity_poly.pdbx_strand_id
1 'polypeptide(L)'
;MGPIHLDKQTVVNAILTDEVGNVFLTGRSNANLLDEVQSSIGNENLFLTKHNSSGEIKWFQQVGTAETSINSRGLARDSEGSIYCTGYSNGSINEVSKIGFQDLFLLKYR
;
A
#
# COMPACT_ATOMS: atom_id res chain seq x y z
N MET A 1 29.08 -5.16 -17.39
CA MET A 1 28.27 -5.28 -16.17
C MET A 1 26.83 -5.29 -16.62
N GLY A 2 26.10 -6.38 -16.36
CA GLY A 2 24.70 -6.50 -16.75
C GLY A 2 23.80 -5.63 -15.86
N PRO A 3 22.54 -5.37 -16.27
CA PRO A 3 21.59 -4.63 -15.45
C PRO A 3 21.39 -5.35 -14.11
N ILE A 4 21.43 -4.60 -13.02
CA ILE A 4 21.00 -5.08 -11.71
C ILE A 4 19.48 -5.26 -11.81
N HIS A 5 19.01 -6.49 -11.98
CA HIS A 5 17.61 -6.79 -11.71
C HIS A 5 17.43 -6.72 -10.21
N LEU A 6 16.95 -5.57 -9.71
CA LEU A 6 16.27 -5.53 -8.42
C LEU A 6 15.08 -6.49 -8.57
N ASP A 7 15.16 -7.67 -7.96
CA ASP A 7 14.06 -8.62 -7.96
C ASP A 7 12.81 -7.89 -7.43
N LYS A 8 11.83 -7.69 -8.31
CA LYS A 8 10.58 -7.03 -7.96
C LYS A 8 9.85 -7.95 -6.98
N GLN A 9 9.60 -7.46 -5.77
CA GLN A 9 8.91 -8.17 -4.70
C GLN A 9 7.64 -7.42 -4.32
N THR A 10 6.56 -8.19 -4.15
CA THR A 10 5.30 -7.70 -3.59
C THR A 10 4.86 -8.64 -2.49
N VAL A 11 4.44 -8.08 -1.36
CA VAL A 11 4.01 -8.85 -0.19
C VAL A 11 2.70 -8.27 0.32
N VAL A 12 1.71 -9.15 0.51
CA VAL A 12 0.46 -8.81 1.22
C VAL A 12 0.71 -8.91 2.72
N ASN A 13 0.32 -7.88 3.46
CA ASN A 13 0.49 -7.79 4.91
C ASN A 13 -0.81 -8.01 5.68
N ALA A 14 -1.95 -7.58 5.14
CA ALA A 14 -3.26 -7.78 5.78
C ALA A 14 -4.40 -7.87 4.76
N ILE A 15 -5.47 -8.53 5.19
CA ILE A 15 -6.71 -8.76 4.45
C ILE A 15 -7.92 -8.52 5.37
N LEU A 16 -9.00 -7.96 4.83
CA LEU A 16 -10.32 -8.00 5.47
C LEU A 16 -11.43 -8.14 4.43
N THR A 17 -12.65 -8.41 4.89
CA THR A 17 -13.85 -8.48 4.03
C THR A 17 -14.98 -7.60 4.56
N ASP A 18 -15.94 -7.29 3.68
CA ASP A 18 -17.23 -6.71 4.07
C ASP A 18 -18.40 -7.70 4.01
N GLU A 19 -19.59 -7.25 4.43
CA GLU A 19 -20.80 -8.08 4.55
C GLU A 19 -21.32 -8.57 3.19
N VAL A 20 -20.96 -7.89 2.10
CA VAL A 20 -21.34 -8.27 0.73
C VAL A 20 -20.23 -9.06 0.02
N GLY A 21 -19.15 -9.38 0.73
CA GLY A 21 -18.07 -10.23 0.23
C GLY A 21 -17.01 -9.49 -0.59
N ASN A 22 -16.94 -8.15 -0.55
CA ASN A 22 -15.76 -7.47 -1.08
C ASN A 22 -14.54 -7.78 -0.21
N VAL A 23 -13.38 -7.90 -0.84
CA VAL A 23 -12.11 -8.22 -0.20
C VAL A 23 -11.17 -7.03 -0.31
N PHE A 24 -10.54 -6.65 0.79
CA PHE A 24 -9.60 -5.55 0.85
C PHE A 24 -8.23 -6.08 1.25
N LEU A 25 -7.20 -5.71 0.51
CA LEU A 25 -5.82 -6.15 0.74
C LEU A 25 -4.91 -4.95 0.89
N THR A 26 -3.98 -5.01 1.85
CA THR A 26 -2.85 -4.09 1.88
C THR A 26 -1.55 -4.85 1.91
N GLY A 27 -0.52 -4.20 1.39
CA GLY A 27 0.83 -4.71 1.45
C GLY A 27 1.81 -3.65 0.99
N ARG A 28 2.98 -4.11 0.58
CA ARG A 28 4.02 -3.26 0.03
C ARG A 28 4.68 -3.91 -1.19
N SER A 29 5.28 -3.07 -2.03
CA SER A 29 6.01 -3.49 -3.21
C SER A 29 7.17 -2.57 -3.51
N ASN A 30 8.32 -3.12 -3.89
CA ASN A 30 9.44 -2.35 -4.45
C ASN A 30 9.30 -2.10 -5.96
N ALA A 31 8.11 -2.37 -6.52
CA ALA A 31 7.76 -2.12 -7.92
C ALA A 31 6.64 -1.07 -8.02
N ASN A 32 6.53 -0.47 -9.21
CA ASN A 32 5.32 0.21 -9.62
C ASN A 32 4.31 -0.84 -10.11
N LEU A 33 3.19 -0.96 -9.41
CA LEU A 33 2.15 -1.96 -9.67
C LEU A 33 1.08 -1.47 -10.65
N LEU A 34 1.09 -0.17 -10.98
CA LEU A 34 0.20 0.43 -11.97
C LEU A 34 0.84 0.46 -13.37
N ASP A 35 2.17 0.49 -13.43
CA ASP A 35 2.93 0.55 -14.67
C ASP A 35 4.22 -0.27 -14.53
N GLU A 36 4.32 -1.37 -15.28
CA GLU A 36 5.47 -2.26 -15.23
C GLU A 36 6.74 -1.68 -15.86
N VAL A 37 6.59 -0.66 -16.72
CA VAL A 37 7.67 0.01 -17.45
C VAL A 37 8.32 1.09 -16.58
N GLN A 38 7.52 1.77 -15.75
CA GLN A 38 8.03 2.79 -14.86
C GLN A 38 8.79 2.20 -13.67
N SER A 39 9.76 2.97 -13.20
CA SER A 39 10.45 2.67 -11.95
C SER A 39 9.50 2.77 -10.76
N SER A 40 9.85 2.08 -9.68
CA SER A 40 9.16 2.22 -8.39
C SER A 40 9.14 3.67 -7.93
N ILE A 41 8.06 4.09 -7.27
CA ILE A 41 7.90 5.47 -6.77
C ILE A 41 8.89 5.72 -5.62
N GLY A 42 9.00 4.77 -4.70
CA GLY A 42 9.98 4.74 -3.60
C GLY A 42 10.70 3.40 -3.51
N ASN A 43 11.42 3.18 -2.42
CA ASN A 43 12.11 1.91 -2.16
C ASN A 43 11.10 0.78 -1.89
N GLU A 44 10.05 1.07 -1.11
CA GLU A 44 8.89 0.20 -0.90
C GLU A 44 7.64 1.09 -0.89
N ASN A 45 6.63 0.72 -1.67
CA ASN A 45 5.39 1.46 -1.80
C ASN A 45 4.25 0.68 -1.13
N LEU A 46 3.48 1.35 -0.29
CA LEU A 46 2.21 0.84 0.20
C LEU A 46 1.26 0.61 -0.98
N PHE A 47 0.52 -0.48 -0.98
CA PHE A 47 -0.66 -0.62 -1.83
C PHE A 47 -1.89 -1.00 -1.01
N LEU A 48 -3.05 -0.64 -1.54
CA LEU A 48 -4.37 -1.03 -1.06
C LEU A 48 -5.25 -1.38 -2.26
N THR A 49 -5.95 -2.50 -2.19
CA THR A 49 -6.89 -2.94 -3.23
C THR A 49 -8.24 -3.26 -2.63
N LYS A 50 -9.29 -3.09 -3.44
CA LYS A 50 -10.61 -3.65 -3.21
C LYS A 50 -10.97 -4.55 -4.37
N HIS A 51 -11.36 -5.77 -4.06
CA HIS A 51 -11.92 -6.74 -4.99
C HIS A 51 -13.40 -6.96 -4.64
N ASN A 52 -14.24 -7.24 -5.62
CA ASN A 52 -15.59 -7.74 -5.33
C ASN A 52 -15.57 -9.24 -5.00
N SER A 53 -16.75 -9.78 -4.67
CA SER A 53 -16.94 -11.19 -4.35
C SER A 53 -16.55 -12.15 -5.48
N SER A 54 -16.46 -11.66 -6.72
CA SER A 54 -16.01 -12.42 -7.89
C SER A 54 -14.49 -12.33 -8.12
N GLY A 55 -13.76 -11.59 -7.28
CA GLY A 55 -12.31 -11.37 -7.38
C GLY A 55 -11.88 -10.21 -8.29
N GLU A 56 -12.82 -9.51 -8.92
CA GLU A 56 -12.53 -8.37 -9.80
C GLU A 56 -12.05 -7.18 -8.98
N ILE A 57 -10.94 -6.57 -9.39
CA ILE A 57 -10.45 -5.32 -8.80
C ILE A 57 -11.46 -4.20 -9.07
N LYS A 58 -12.04 -3.63 -8.02
CA LYS A 58 -12.91 -2.45 -8.09
C LYS A 58 -12.14 -1.16 -7.85
N TRP A 59 -11.09 -1.22 -7.05
CA TRP A 59 -10.20 -0.11 -6.79
C TRP A 59 -8.80 -0.63 -6.46
N PHE A 60 -7.80 0.11 -6.91
CA PHE A 60 -6.41 -0.08 -6.59
C PHE A 60 -5.79 1.29 -6.29
N GLN A 61 -4.96 1.38 -5.25
CA GLN A 61 -4.14 2.55 -4.97
C GLN A 61 -2.77 2.13 -4.49
N GLN A 62 -1.74 2.78 -5.03
CA GLN A 62 -0.37 2.66 -4.57
C GLN A 62 0.10 4.02 -4.05
N VAL A 63 0.73 4.03 -2.88
CA VAL A 63 1.26 5.22 -2.21
C VAL A 63 2.75 5.01 -2.05
N GLY A 64 3.52 5.90 -2.67
CA GLY A 64 4.97 5.91 -2.61
C GLY A 64 5.49 7.33 -2.49
N THR A 65 6.74 7.45 -2.07
CA THR A 65 7.48 8.73 -2.04
C THR A 65 8.92 8.41 -2.40
N ALA A 66 9.57 9.30 -3.15
CA ALA A 66 10.93 9.10 -3.61
C ALA A 66 11.85 8.73 -2.43
N GLU A 67 12.71 7.73 -2.66
CA GLU A 67 13.72 7.24 -1.69
C GLU A 67 13.14 6.77 -0.33
N THR A 68 11.83 6.56 -0.25
CA THR A 68 11.11 6.23 0.98
C THR A 68 10.60 4.79 0.95
N SER A 69 10.52 4.15 2.12
CA SER A 69 9.89 2.86 2.34
C SER A 69 8.63 3.03 3.20
N ILE A 70 7.47 2.82 2.59
CA ILE A 70 6.16 2.87 3.26
C ILE A 70 5.66 1.43 3.45
N ASN A 71 5.47 1.04 4.71
CA ASN A 71 5.14 -0.33 5.09
C ASN A 71 3.79 -0.39 5.80
N SER A 72 2.80 -1.09 5.25
CA SER A 72 1.56 -1.40 5.98
C SER A 72 1.76 -2.50 7.02
N ARG A 73 0.90 -2.46 8.04
CA ARG A 73 0.85 -3.45 9.13
C ARG A 73 -0.52 -4.07 9.32
N GLY A 74 -1.60 -3.32 9.09
CA GLY A 74 -2.94 -3.82 9.35
C GLY A 74 -4.03 -3.01 8.67
N LEU A 75 -5.19 -3.65 8.55
CA LEU A 75 -6.43 -3.05 8.08
C LEU A 75 -7.51 -3.16 9.17
N ALA A 76 -8.36 -2.15 9.27
CA ALA A 76 -9.62 -2.19 10.02
C ALA A 76 -10.73 -1.53 9.19
N ARG A 77 -11.99 -1.83 9.52
CA ARG A 77 -13.15 -1.28 8.83
C ARG A 77 -14.15 -0.76 9.87
N ASP A 78 -14.70 0.43 9.65
CA ASP A 78 -15.80 0.95 10.48
C ASP A 78 -17.17 0.47 9.95
N SER A 79 -18.23 0.71 10.74
CA SER A 79 -19.60 0.35 10.35
C SER A 79 -20.14 1.16 9.17
N GLU A 80 -19.50 2.26 8.79
CA GLU A 80 -19.83 3.04 7.59
C GLU A 80 -19.14 2.48 6.33
N GLY A 81 -18.29 1.46 6.48
CA GLY A 81 -17.54 0.84 5.39
C GLY A 81 -16.21 1.51 5.07
N SER A 82 -15.78 2.51 5.84
CA SER A 82 -14.47 3.13 5.65
C SER A 82 -13.37 2.16 6.05
N ILE A 83 -12.28 2.14 5.28
CA ILE A 83 -11.11 1.30 5.50
C ILE A 83 -10.00 2.12 6.13
N TYR A 84 -9.41 1.59 7.20
CA TYR A 84 -8.30 2.18 7.92
C TYR A 84 -7.07 1.31 7.71
N CYS A 85 -6.01 1.88 7.13
CA CYS A 85 -4.71 1.22 6.98
C CYS A 85 -3.71 1.84 7.94
N THR A 86 -3.00 1.01 8.68
CA THR A 86 -1.91 1.44 9.57
C THR A 86 -0.58 0.93 9.08
N GLY A 87 0.50 1.57 9.54
CA GLY A 87 1.85 1.20 9.19
C GLY A 87 2.86 2.20 9.68
N TYR A 88 4.04 2.18 9.07
CA TYR A 88 5.10 3.14 9.33
C TYR A 88 5.83 3.50 8.04
N SER A 89 6.47 4.67 8.05
CA SER A 89 7.30 5.16 6.95
C SER A 89 8.57 5.80 7.48
N ASN A 90 9.67 5.67 6.74
CA ASN A 90 10.92 6.39 6.97
C ASN A 90 11.03 7.69 6.14
N GLY A 91 9.91 8.17 5.59
CA GLY A 91 9.79 9.40 4.82
C GLY A 91 8.37 9.96 4.86
N SER A 92 8.12 10.99 4.08
CA SER A 92 6.82 11.66 4.02
C SER A 92 5.74 10.73 3.43
N ILE A 93 4.49 10.94 3.83
CA ILE A 93 3.31 10.29 3.22
C ILE A 93 2.28 11.38 2.94
N ASN A 94 1.77 11.46 1.71
CA ASN A 94 0.75 12.44 1.31
C ASN A 94 1.09 13.86 1.77
N GLU A 95 2.34 14.29 1.52
CA GLU A 95 2.87 15.62 1.88
C GLU A 95 3.04 15.87 3.39
N VAL A 96 2.67 14.92 4.25
CA VAL A 96 2.96 14.97 5.69
C VAL A 96 4.38 14.48 5.92
N SER A 97 5.23 15.37 6.41
CA SER A 97 6.63 15.06 6.71
C SER A 97 6.76 14.22 7.97
N LYS A 98 7.69 13.26 7.95
CA LYS A 98 8.07 12.52 9.14
C LYS A 98 8.85 13.39 10.15
N ILE A 99 8.83 12.99 11.41
CA ILE A 99 9.59 13.52 12.54
C ILE A 99 10.55 12.42 13.01
N GLY A 100 11.86 12.66 12.89
CA GLY A 100 12.86 11.64 13.25
C GLY A 100 13.09 10.59 12.15
N PHE A 101 13.28 9.33 12.55
CA PHE A 101 13.71 8.23 11.66
C PHE A 101 12.55 7.48 11.00
N GLN A 102 11.51 7.14 11.77
CA GLN A 102 10.29 6.48 11.29
C GLN A 102 9.09 7.00 12.06
N ASP A 103 7.99 7.24 11.36
CA ASP A 103 6.72 7.60 11.95
C ASP A 103 5.63 6.59 11.62
N LEU A 104 4.70 6.43 12.56
CA LEU A 104 3.47 5.71 12.33
C LEU A 104 2.55 6.52 11.41
N PHE A 105 1.71 5.82 10.67
CA PHE A 105 0.60 6.43 9.96
C PHE A 105 -0.71 5.69 10.19
N LEU A 106 -1.80 6.43 10.01
CA LEU A 106 -3.13 5.90 9.79
C LEU A 106 -3.72 6.60 8.57
N LEU A 107 -4.07 5.82 7.56
CA LEU A 107 -4.73 6.29 6.35
C LEU A 107 -6.18 5.80 6.36
N LYS A 108 -7.11 6.69 6.03
CA LYS A 108 -8.53 6.38 5.89
C LYS A 108 -8.90 6.42 4.41
N TYR A 109 -9.63 5.41 3.95
CA TYR A 109 -10.15 5.28 2.59
C TYR A 109 -11.67 5.07 2.66
N ARG A 110 -12.40 5.69 1.72
CA ARG A 110 -13.86 5.63 1.59
C ARG A 110 -14.22 5.29 0.16
#